data_AF-A0A6A4GFZ2-F1
#
_entry.id   AF-A0A6A4GFZ2-F1
#
_cell.length_a   1.000
_cell.length_b   1.000
_cell.length_c   1.000
_cell.angle_alpha   90.00
_cell.angle_beta   90.00
_cell.angle_gamma   90.00
#
_symmetry.space_group_name_H-M   'P 1'
#
loop_
_entity.id
_entity.type
_entity.pdbx_description
1 polymer ?
#
loop_
_entity_poly.entity_id
_entity_poly.type
_entity_poly.pdbx_seq_one_letter_code
_entity_poly.pdbx_strand_id
1 'polypeptide(L)'
;MILQEKVCVGRDPNDTALGVLLVLSSTVKKVAKYLNAVTKGVPTTILIDHSIALLLTKKICYIACINRIYCNPPLALTDCDCIAADRAVKYSLCSKRAGITISLESSPTSTPFPKQPPVQSTSSRKKSTSLDLTKKEHEKVVPLLVKFSESVWETESLTELHQFRPRESYFLLGMQNCILSNFLHISSLEMLQTLLKRYHWAFWDTQGQHLCDLILSQAIVIRESRRRQQLLQKRRREAKESEADEYSEDSISESELLPLPKRVALQPSSRPNTLTPQLNPRPKPRPRAKAKPLEAMWDVLDSYSAQCPNL
;
A
#
# COMPACT_ATOMS: atom_id res chain seq x y z
N MET A 1 3.70 -15.34 -3.03
CA MET A 1 2.74 -14.77 -2.05
C MET A 1 1.49 -15.64 -1.86
N ILE A 2 0.79 -16.06 -2.94
CA ILE A 2 -0.48 -16.84 -2.84
C ILE A 2 -0.37 -18.11 -1.97
N LEU A 3 0.75 -18.82 -2.02
CA LEU A 3 0.94 -20.06 -1.25
C LEU A 3 1.12 -19.83 0.25
N GLN A 4 1.86 -18.79 0.63
CA GLN A 4 2.11 -18.47 2.03
C GLN A 4 0.80 -18.13 2.75
N GLU A 5 -0.11 -17.43 2.07
CA GLU A 5 -1.45 -17.12 2.61
C GLU A 5 -2.33 -18.37 2.72
N LYS A 6 -2.22 -19.32 1.78
CA LYS A 6 -3.03 -20.55 1.75
C LYS A 6 -2.59 -21.62 2.73
N VAL A 7 -1.31 -21.68 3.10
CA VAL A 7 -0.80 -22.66 4.07
C VAL A 7 -1.28 -22.35 5.51
N CYS A 8 -1.89 -21.18 5.72
CA CYS A 8 -2.44 -20.80 7.03
C CYS A 8 -3.80 -21.43 7.36
N VAL A 9 -4.49 -22.07 6.41
CA VAL A 9 -5.78 -22.76 6.65
C VAL A 9 -5.61 -24.28 6.67
N GLY A 10 -6.36 -24.99 7.52
CA GLY A 10 -6.33 -26.45 7.60
C GLY A 10 -5.04 -27.01 8.22
N ARG A 11 -4.54 -26.41 9.31
CA ARG A 11 -3.37 -26.92 10.04
C ARG A 11 -3.68 -28.18 10.85
N ASP A 12 -4.92 -28.37 11.26
CA ASP A 12 -5.37 -29.62 11.86
C ASP A 12 -5.45 -30.70 10.77
N PRO A 13 -4.74 -31.83 10.90
CA PRO A 13 -4.77 -32.91 9.90
C PRO A 13 -6.15 -33.55 9.75
N ASN A 14 -7.04 -33.37 10.71
CA ASN A 14 -8.41 -33.87 10.66
C ASN A 14 -9.37 -32.91 9.95
N ASP A 15 -8.95 -31.65 9.72
CA ASP A 15 -9.78 -30.65 9.07
C ASP A 15 -9.53 -30.60 7.56
N THR A 16 -10.62 -30.53 6.80
CA THR A 16 -10.54 -30.24 5.37
C THR A 16 -10.81 -28.76 5.12
N ALA A 17 -9.80 -28.04 4.63
CA ALA A 17 -9.93 -26.63 4.26
C ALA A 17 -10.09 -26.44 2.75
N LEU A 18 -10.94 -25.48 2.35
CA LEU A 18 -11.13 -25.10 0.95
C LEU A 18 -10.40 -23.79 0.64
N GLY A 19 -9.36 -23.86 -0.19
CA GLY A 19 -8.69 -22.67 -0.72
C GLY A 19 -9.37 -22.13 -1.98
N VAL A 20 -10.17 -21.06 -1.86
CA VAL A 20 -10.79 -20.38 -3.00
C VAL A 20 -9.87 -19.27 -3.52
N LEU A 21 -9.62 -19.25 -4.83
CA LEU A 21 -8.87 -18.16 -5.49
C LEU A 21 -9.83 -17.39 -6.40
N LEU A 22 -10.08 -16.12 -6.08
CA LEU A 22 -10.89 -15.22 -6.91
C LEU A 22 -9.98 -14.42 -7.84
N VAL A 23 -10.25 -14.50 -9.14
CA VAL A 23 -9.38 -13.90 -10.17
C VAL A 23 -10.23 -13.10 -11.15
N LEU A 24 -9.84 -11.85 -11.40
CA LEU A 24 -10.50 -11.02 -12.41
C LEU A 24 -10.21 -11.56 -13.81
N SER A 25 -11.22 -11.54 -14.68
CA SER A 25 -11.09 -11.96 -16.08
C SER A 25 -10.02 -11.16 -16.84
N SER A 26 -9.84 -9.88 -16.50
CA SER A 26 -8.77 -9.02 -17.04
C SER A 26 -7.38 -9.52 -16.65
N THR A 27 -7.20 -10.02 -15.42
CA THR A 27 -5.95 -10.63 -14.95
C THR A 27 -5.65 -11.91 -15.74
N VAL A 28 -6.65 -12.78 -15.94
CA VAL A 28 -6.48 -14.01 -16.75
C VAL A 28 -5.99 -13.67 -18.17
N LYS A 29 -6.57 -12.64 -18.81
CA LYS A 29 -6.12 -12.18 -20.14
C LYS A 29 -4.68 -11.65 -20.12
N LYS A 30 -4.28 -10.89 -19.10
CA LYS A 30 -2.91 -10.39 -18.94
C LYS A 30 -1.92 -11.53 -18.78
N VAL A 31 -2.25 -12.51 -17.95
CA VAL A 31 -1.43 -13.69 -17.73
C VAL A 31 -1.24 -14.50 -19.01
N ALA A 32 -2.32 -14.73 -19.78
CA ALA A 32 -2.23 -15.44 -21.05
C ALA A 32 -1.30 -14.72 -22.05
N LYS A 33 -1.35 -13.39 -22.11
CA LYS A 33 -0.42 -12.59 -22.94
C LYS A 33 1.03 -12.72 -22.46
N TYR A 34 1.24 -12.67 -21.14
CA TYR A 34 2.57 -12.85 -20.54
C TYR A 34 3.17 -14.21 -20.93
N LEU A 35 2.44 -15.31 -20.76
CA LEU A 35 2.97 -16.64 -21.11
C LEU A 35 3.24 -16.80 -22.60
N ASN A 36 2.37 -16.26 -23.46
CA ASN A 36 2.60 -16.26 -24.90
C ASN A 36 3.89 -15.51 -25.29
N ALA A 37 4.23 -14.43 -24.58
CA ALA A 37 5.48 -13.71 -24.82
C ALA A 37 6.68 -14.53 -24.35
N VAL A 38 6.62 -15.11 -23.15
CA VAL A 38 7.67 -15.98 -22.58
C VAL A 38 7.96 -17.17 -23.49
N THR A 39 6.93 -17.89 -23.95
CA THR A 39 7.10 -19.04 -24.86
C THR A 39 7.72 -18.65 -26.21
N LYS A 40 7.53 -17.40 -26.66
CA LYS A 40 8.14 -16.89 -27.89
C LYS A 40 9.53 -16.28 -27.69
N GLY A 41 10.05 -16.28 -26.47
CA GLY A 41 11.31 -15.60 -26.13
C GLY A 41 11.24 -14.08 -26.30
N VAL A 42 10.03 -13.48 -26.28
CA VAL A 42 9.85 -12.05 -26.47
C VAL A 42 9.92 -11.34 -25.11
N PRO A 43 10.75 -10.28 -24.97
CA PRO A 43 10.80 -9.48 -23.76
C PRO A 43 9.40 -8.93 -23.41
N THR A 44 8.98 -9.14 -22.16
CA THR A 44 7.67 -8.69 -21.68
C THR A 44 7.81 -7.52 -20.71
N THR A 45 7.00 -6.49 -20.90
CA THR A 45 6.87 -5.37 -19.94
C THR A 45 5.88 -5.68 -18.82
N ILE A 46 5.18 -6.82 -18.91
CA ILE A 46 4.19 -7.24 -17.94
C ILE A 46 4.91 -7.89 -16.75
N LEU A 47 4.92 -7.20 -15.61
CA LEU A 47 5.44 -7.72 -14.36
C LEU A 47 4.40 -8.66 -13.72
N ILE A 48 4.47 -9.95 -14.07
CA ILE A 48 3.69 -11.02 -13.44
C ILE A 48 4.67 -12.11 -13.02
N ASP A 49 4.47 -12.63 -11.80
CA ASP A 49 5.21 -13.77 -11.29
C ASP A 49 4.91 -15.02 -12.15
N HIS A 50 5.95 -15.66 -12.66
CA HIS A 50 5.83 -16.78 -13.58
C HIS A 50 5.02 -17.94 -12.97
N SER A 51 5.21 -18.21 -11.68
CA SER A 51 4.49 -19.27 -10.97
C SER A 51 2.99 -19.00 -10.90
N ILE A 52 2.60 -17.75 -10.62
CA ILE A 52 1.20 -17.30 -10.65
C ILE A 52 0.66 -17.39 -12.08
N ALA A 53 1.48 -17.06 -13.07
CA ALA A 53 1.05 -17.13 -14.46
C ALA A 53 0.67 -18.55 -14.88
N LEU A 54 1.55 -19.51 -14.58
CA LEU A 54 1.29 -20.93 -14.83
C LEU A 54 0.08 -21.43 -14.03
N LEU A 55 -0.06 -21.01 -12.78
CA LEU A 55 -1.18 -21.38 -11.91
C LEU A 55 -2.55 -21.01 -12.50
N LEU A 56 -2.62 -19.83 -13.12
CA LEU A 56 -3.87 -19.24 -13.61
C LEU A 56 -4.26 -19.71 -15.01
N THR A 57 -3.31 -20.20 -15.81
CA THR A 57 -3.58 -20.60 -17.21
C THR A 57 -3.49 -22.09 -17.45
N LYS A 58 -2.76 -22.84 -16.61
CA LYS A 58 -2.53 -24.25 -16.88
C LYS A 58 -3.80 -25.08 -16.63
N LYS A 59 -3.94 -26.11 -17.46
CA LYS A 59 -4.97 -27.17 -17.37
C LYS A 59 -4.52 -28.35 -16.50
N ILE A 60 -3.41 -28.20 -15.76
CA ILE A 60 -2.84 -29.27 -14.92
C ILE A 60 -3.27 -29.11 -13.45
N CYS A 61 -3.07 -30.15 -12.62
CA CYS A 61 -3.40 -30.11 -11.19
C CYS A 61 -2.66 -28.97 -10.50
N TYR A 62 -3.40 -28.16 -9.74
CA TYR A 62 -2.87 -27.05 -8.95
C TYR A 62 -1.73 -27.49 -8.02
N ILE A 63 -1.89 -28.64 -7.35
CA ILE A 63 -0.87 -29.18 -6.44
C ILE A 63 0.38 -29.64 -7.21
N ALA A 64 0.22 -30.22 -8.41
CA ALA A 64 1.37 -30.60 -9.25
C ALA A 64 2.15 -29.35 -9.70
N CYS A 65 1.46 -28.27 -10.09
CA CYS A 65 2.11 -26.98 -10.36
C CYS A 65 2.97 -26.54 -9.17
N ILE A 66 2.40 -26.54 -7.97
CA ILE A 66 3.09 -26.08 -6.76
C ILE A 66 4.31 -26.96 -6.49
N ASN A 67 4.14 -28.28 -6.48
CA ASN A 67 5.25 -29.18 -6.21
C ASN A 67 6.39 -29.00 -7.22
N ARG A 68 6.08 -28.69 -8.48
CA ARG A 68 7.09 -28.39 -9.51
C ARG A 68 7.78 -27.06 -9.30
N ILE A 69 7.05 -26.03 -8.88
CA ILE A 69 7.62 -24.70 -8.59
C ILE A 69 8.57 -24.76 -7.39
N TYR A 70 8.23 -25.55 -6.37
CA TYR A 70 8.99 -25.63 -5.11
C TYR A 70 9.87 -26.88 -4.99
N CYS A 71 9.90 -27.73 -6.02
CA CYS A 71 10.60 -29.02 -6.00
C CYS A 71 10.28 -29.87 -4.76
N ASN A 72 9.02 -29.88 -4.32
CA ASN A 72 8.60 -30.62 -3.12
C ASN A 72 8.81 -32.14 -3.32
N PRO A 73 9.40 -32.88 -2.35
CA PRO A 73 9.50 -34.33 -2.44
C PRO A 73 8.16 -35.03 -2.13
N PRO A 74 7.98 -36.29 -2.56
CA PRO A 74 8.86 -37.04 -3.44
C PRO A 74 8.71 -36.63 -4.91
N LEU A 75 9.82 -36.49 -5.63
CA LEU A 75 9.83 -36.03 -7.04
C LEU A 75 8.96 -36.90 -7.96
N ALA A 76 8.84 -38.20 -7.65
CA ALA A 76 7.97 -39.12 -8.38
C ALA A 76 6.48 -38.72 -8.37
N LEU A 77 6.02 -38.00 -7.35
CA LEU A 77 4.63 -37.54 -7.21
C LEU A 77 4.45 -36.04 -7.54
N THR A 78 5.54 -35.35 -7.85
CA THR A 78 5.56 -33.91 -8.11
C THR A 78 4.82 -33.55 -9.38
N ASP A 79 4.99 -34.37 -10.43
CA ASP A 79 4.31 -34.18 -11.71
C ASP A 79 2.95 -34.89 -11.78
N CYS A 80 2.67 -35.78 -10.83
CA CYS A 80 1.40 -36.48 -10.77
C CYS A 80 0.26 -35.53 -10.38
N ASP A 81 -0.82 -35.63 -11.14
CA ASP A 81 -2.03 -34.92 -10.78
C ASP A 81 -2.65 -35.50 -9.50
N CYS A 82 -3.62 -34.77 -8.96
CA CYS A 82 -4.19 -35.06 -7.66
C CYS A 82 -4.88 -36.44 -7.60
N ILE A 83 -5.24 -37.04 -8.76
CA ILE A 83 -5.86 -38.35 -8.87
C ILE A 83 -4.79 -39.44 -9.00
N ALA A 84 -3.83 -39.24 -9.90
CA ALA A 84 -2.72 -40.17 -10.08
C ALA A 84 -1.85 -40.31 -8.81
N ALA A 85 -1.73 -39.25 -8.03
CA ALA A 85 -1.05 -39.25 -6.74
C ALA A 85 -1.93 -39.75 -5.56
N ASP A 86 -3.13 -40.27 -5.84
CA ASP A 86 -4.12 -40.77 -4.86
C ASP A 86 -4.33 -39.83 -3.66
N ARG A 87 -4.47 -38.53 -3.92
CA ARG A 87 -4.68 -37.55 -2.84
C ARG A 87 -6.12 -37.63 -2.34
N ALA A 88 -6.27 -37.60 -1.02
CA ALA A 88 -7.58 -37.58 -0.37
C ALA A 88 -8.45 -36.41 -0.86
N VAL A 89 -7.89 -35.20 -0.87
CA VAL A 89 -8.56 -34.00 -1.38
C VAL A 89 -8.18 -33.76 -2.84
N LYS A 90 -9.18 -33.81 -3.72
CA LYS A 90 -9.01 -33.62 -5.16
C LYS A 90 -9.32 -32.18 -5.56
N TYR A 91 -8.41 -31.57 -6.31
CA TYR A 91 -8.61 -30.22 -6.84
C TYR A 91 -9.72 -30.19 -7.91
N SER A 92 -10.46 -29.08 -7.99
CA SER A 92 -11.65 -28.96 -8.85
C SER A 92 -11.41 -29.29 -10.32
N LEU A 93 -10.26 -28.87 -10.90
CA LEU A 93 -9.92 -29.24 -12.28
C LEU A 93 -9.65 -30.74 -12.44
N CYS A 94 -9.02 -31.38 -11.46
CA CYS A 94 -8.78 -32.82 -11.49
C CYS A 94 -10.08 -33.58 -11.41
N SER A 95 -10.94 -33.22 -10.45
CA SER A 95 -12.24 -33.84 -10.26
C SER A 95 -13.11 -33.68 -11.51
N LYS A 96 -13.14 -32.49 -12.12
CA LYS A 96 -13.85 -32.26 -13.39
C LYS A 96 -13.35 -33.15 -14.53
N ARG A 97 -12.03 -33.35 -14.66
CA ARG A 97 -11.46 -34.22 -15.70
C ARG A 97 -11.82 -35.69 -15.49
N ALA A 98 -11.96 -36.14 -14.25
CA ALA A 98 -12.34 -37.51 -13.92
C ALA A 98 -13.86 -37.72 -13.78
N GLY A 99 -14.68 -36.70 -14.05
CA GLY A 99 -16.14 -36.79 -13.84
C GLY A 99 -16.55 -36.91 -12.36
N ILE A 100 -15.66 -36.58 -11.43
CA ILE A 100 -15.94 -36.59 -9.99
C ILE A 100 -16.58 -35.27 -9.61
N THR A 101 -17.80 -35.32 -9.08
CA THR A 101 -18.46 -34.14 -8.50
C THR A 101 -17.99 -33.98 -7.07
N ILE A 102 -17.30 -32.88 -6.77
CA ILE A 102 -16.98 -32.52 -5.39
C ILE A 102 -18.25 -31.92 -4.78
N SER A 103 -18.99 -32.72 -4.02
CA SER A 103 -20.04 -32.20 -3.16
C SER A 103 -19.38 -31.66 -1.91
N LEU A 104 -19.18 -30.34 -1.84
CA LEU A 104 -18.92 -29.69 -0.56
C LEU A 104 -20.23 -29.78 0.21
N GLU A 105 -20.23 -30.56 1.27
CA GLU A 105 -21.36 -30.59 2.21
C GLU A 105 -21.57 -29.14 2.65
N SER A 106 -22.66 -28.55 2.16
CA SER A 106 -22.98 -27.16 2.43
C SER A 106 -23.21 -27.06 3.92
N SER A 107 -22.22 -26.52 4.64
CA SER A 107 -22.33 -26.30 6.07
C SER A 107 -23.70 -25.66 6.35
N PRO A 108 -24.53 -26.23 7.24
CA PRO A 108 -25.91 -25.81 7.44
C PRO A 108 -26.03 -24.36 7.98
N THR A 109 -24.90 -23.73 8.30
CA THR A 109 -24.84 -22.44 8.97
C THR A 109 -24.16 -21.43 8.06
N SER A 110 -24.96 -20.52 7.47
CA SER A 110 -24.58 -19.21 6.93
C SER A 110 -23.42 -19.18 5.92
N THR A 111 -23.66 -18.61 4.75
CA THR A 111 -22.63 -18.29 3.74
C THR A 111 -21.27 -17.93 4.37
N PRO A 112 -20.15 -18.59 3.99
CA PRO A 112 -18.83 -18.41 4.61
C PRO A 112 -18.24 -17.01 4.38
N PHE A 113 -18.87 -16.23 3.51
CA PHE A 113 -18.58 -14.81 3.38
C PHE A 113 -19.42 -14.08 4.44
N PRO A 114 -18.80 -13.32 5.37
CA PRO A 114 -19.57 -12.37 6.16
C PRO A 114 -20.39 -11.54 5.18
N LYS A 115 -21.71 -11.45 5.38
CA LYS A 115 -22.57 -10.56 4.60
C LYS A 115 -21.83 -9.24 4.52
N GLN A 116 -21.35 -8.88 3.33
CA GLN A 116 -20.64 -7.62 3.17
C GLN A 116 -21.58 -6.57 3.76
N PRO A 117 -21.13 -5.79 4.75
CA PRO A 117 -21.95 -4.69 5.25
C PRO A 117 -22.39 -3.91 4.01
N PRO A 118 -23.69 -3.60 3.88
CA PRO A 118 -24.23 -2.97 2.67
C PRO A 118 -23.27 -1.86 2.30
N VAL A 119 -22.69 -1.96 1.09
CA VAL A 119 -21.77 -0.97 0.56
C VAL A 119 -22.62 0.28 0.39
N GLN A 120 -22.70 1.08 1.46
CA GLN A 120 -23.33 2.39 1.42
C GLN A 120 -22.47 3.16 0.43
N SER A 121 -22.99 3.28 -0.79
CA SER A 121 -22.44 4.11 -1.84
C SER A 121 -22.52 5.55 -1.36
N THR A 122 -21.52 5.96 -0.58
CA THR A 122 -21.30 7.34 -0.18
C THR A 122 -20.73 8.09 -1.39
N SER A 123 -21.53 8.16 -2.47
CA SER A 123 -21.19 8.93 -3.67
C SER A 123 -21.34 10.44 -3.46
N SER A 124 -21.87 10.88 -2.32
CA SER A 124 -21.73 12.26 -1.89
C SER A 124 -20.30 12.45 -1.41
N ARG A 125 -19.51 13.24 -2.16
CA ARG A 125 -18.24 13.79 -1.68
C ARG A 125 -18.53 14.49 -0.34
N LYS A 126 -18.29 13.80 0.77
CA LYS A 126 -18.27 14.45 2.08
C LYS A 126 -17.25 15.56 1.99
N LYS A 127 -17.69 16.80 2.22
CA LYS A 127 -16.79 17.93 2.38
C LYS A 127 -15.82 17.55 3.48
N SER A 128 -14.53 17.51 3.15
CA SER A 128 -13.48 17.25 4.13
C SER A 128 -13.63 18.25 5.26
N THR A 129 -13.84 17.74 6.46
CA THR A 129 -13.93 18.56 7.66
C THR A 129 -12.52 18.91 8.12
N SER A 130 -12.39 19.97 8.93
CA SER A 130 -11.12 20.31 9.56
C SER A 130 -10.62 19.23 10.53
N LEU A 131 -11.39 18.18 10.79
CA LEU A 131 -11.02 17.05 11.65
C LEU A 131 -10.54 15.83 10.85
N ASP A 132 -10.65 15.85 9.52
CA ASP A 132 -10.09 14.80 8.68
C ASP A 132 -8.58 15.00 8.50
N LEU A 133 -7.83 13.90 8.37
CA LEU A 133 -6.42 13.97 8.00
C LEU A 133 -6.27 14.46 6.56
N THR A 134 -5.38 15.42 6.34
CA THR A 134 -4.94 15.78 4.99
C THR A 134 -4.09 14.65 4.41
N LYS A 135 -3.98 14.58 3.08
CA LYS A 135 -3.14 13.57 2.39
C LYS A 135 -1.72 13.49 2.95
N LYS A 136 -1.08 14.64 3.22
CA LYS A 136 0.28 14.71 3.75
C LYS A 136 0.39 14.19 5.18
N GLU A 137 -0.65 14.35 5.99
CA GLU A 137 -0.68 13.81 7.35
C GLU A 137 -0.98 12.31 7.33
N HIS A 138 -1.88 11.87 6.45
CA HIS A 138 -2.16 10.46 6.22
C HIS A 138 -0.89 9.68 5.83
N GLU A 139 -0.09 10.21 4.90
CA GLU A 139 1.20 9.62 4.50
C GLU A 139 2.22 9.51 5.66
N LYS A 140 2.08 10.33 6.71
CA LYS A 140 2.93 10.26 7.92
C LYS A 140 2.40 9.29 8.97
N VAL A 141 1.09 9.20 9.12
CA VAL A 141 0.44 8.37 10.15
C VAL A 141 0.43 6.89 9.75
N VAL A 142 0.22 6.56 8.46
CA VAL A 142 0.17 5.16 8.00
C VAL A 142 1.40 4.35 8.40
N PRO A 143 2.65 4.82 8.15
CA PRO A 143 3.84 4.07 8.57
C PRO A 143 3.93 3.85 10.09
N LEU A 144 3.36 4.75 10.91
CA LEU A 144 3.35 4.58 12.36
C LEU A 144 2.39 3.46 12.79
N LEU A 145 1.20 3.40 12.18
CA LEU A 145 0.26 2.29 12.44
C LEU A 145 0.78 0.95 11.91
N VAL A 146 1.50 0.96 10.78
CA VAL A 146 2.19 -0.24 10.29
C VAL A 146 3.24 -0.68 11.31
N LYS A 147 4.16 0.20 11.73
CA LYS A 147 5.15 -0.14 12.76
C LYS A 147 4.53 -0.64 14.07
N PHE A 148 3.43 -0.02 14.49
CA PHE A 148 2.67 -0.49 15.65
C PHE A 148 2.15 -1.92 15.43
N SER A 149 1.58 -2.22 14.26
CA SER A 149 1.16 -3.58 13.89
C SER A 149 2.30 -4.59 14.00
N GLU A 150 3.51 -4.22 13.58
CA GLU A 150 4.69 -5.09 13.65
C GLU A 150 5.08 -5.34 15.10
N SER A 151 5.10 -4.29 15.93
CA SER A 151 5.37 -4.38 17.37
C SER A 151 4.37 -5.26 18.11
N VAL A 152 3.07 -5.16 17.77
CA VAL A 152 2.04 -6.03 18.36
C VAL A 152 2.30 -7.49 17.99
N TRP A 153 2.61 -7.76 16.71
CA TRP A 153 2.94 -9.11 16.27
C TRP A 153 4.19 -9.65 16.97
N GLU A 154 5.28 -8.89 17.03
CA GLU A 154 6.52 -9.31 17.69
C GLU A 154 6.31 -9.63 19.18
N THR A 155 5.47 -8.84 19.87
CA THR A 155 5.20 -9.03 21.30
C THR A 155 4.26 -10.20 21.55
N GLU A 156 3.13 -10.25 20.85
CA GLU A 156 2.03 -11.18 21.11
C GLU A 156 2.23 -12.55 20.42
N SER A 157 3.10 -12.65 19.40
CA SER A 157 3.40 -13.94 18.76
C SER A 157 4.24 -14.88 19.60
N LEU A 158 4.94 -14.35 20.60
CA LEU A 158 5.71 -15.14 21.57
C LEU A 158 4.83 -15.80 22.62
N THR A 159 3.58 -15.36 22.76
CA THR A 159 2.60 -15.99 23.65
C THR A 159 2.12 -17.31 23.05
N GLU A 160 2.21 -18.42 23.80
CA GLU A 160 1.88 -19.77 23.31
C GLU A 160 0.49 -19.88 22.67
N LEU A 161 -0.48 -19.10 23.16
CA LEU A 161 -1.86 -19.05 22.65
C LEU A 161 -1.97 -18.47 21.22
N HIS A 162 -0.95 -17.77 20.74
CA HIS A 162 -1.02 -16.99 19.51
C HIS A 162 0.07 -17.31 18.49
N GLN A 163 1.04 -18.17 18.80
CA GLN A 163 2.16 -18.50 17.91
C GLN A 163 1.78 -18.90 16.47
N PHE A 164 0.57 -19.44 16.27
CA PHE A 164 0.08 -19.90 14.98
C PHE A 164 -0.85 -18.93 14.26
N ARG A 165 -1.16 -17.79 14.88
CA ARG A 165 -2.05 -16.78 14.34
C ARG A 165 -1.37 -16.06 13.15
N PRO A 166 -2.06 -15.83 12.01
CA PRO A 166 -1.50 -15.08 10.90
C PRO A 166 -1.11 -13.66 11.30
N ARG A 167 0.01 -13.15 10.78
CA ARG A 167 0.53 -11.80 11.10
C ARG A 167 -0.51 -10.70 10.91
N GLU A 168 -1.29 -10.78 9.85
CA GLU A 168 -2.31 -9.79 9.47
C GLU A 168 -3.48 -9.73 10.46
N SER A 169 -3.69 -10.79 11.26
CA SER A 169 -4.76 -10.85 12.26
C SER A 169 -4.38 -10.27 13.62
N TYR A 170 -3.12 -9.85 13.80
CA TYR A 170 -2.70 -9.09 14.97
C TYR A 170 -3.20 -7.65 14.92
N PHE A 171 -3.30 -7.05 13.73
CA PHE A 171 -3.86 -5.71 13.57
C PHE A 171 -4.50 -5.54 12.18
N LEU A 172 -5.81 -5.82 12.12
CA LEU A 172 -6.55 -5.90 10.87
C LEU A 172 -6.50 -4.59 10.07
N LEU A 173 -6.34 -4.67 8.76
CA LEU A 173 -6.35 -3.51 7.86
C LEU A 173 -7.65 -2.67 8.00
N GLY A 174 -8.77 -3.33 8.25
CA GLY A 174 -10.05 -2.65 8.52
C GLY A 174 -9.99 -1.74 9.75
N MET A 175 -9.30 -2.17 10.81
CA MET A 175 -9.10 -1.35 12.01
C MET A 175 -8.19 -0.16 11.71
N GLN A 176 -7.09 -0.37 10.99
CA GLN A 176 -6.17 0.70 10.58
C GLN A 176 -6.93 1.80 9.82
N ASN A 177 -7.72 1.42 8.82
CA ASN A 177 -8.53 2.36 8.04
C ASN A 177 -9.58 3.07 8.90
N CYS A 178 -10.17 2.37 9.87
CA CYS A 178 -11.12 2.97 10.80
C CYS A 178 -10.47 4.01 11.70
N ILE A 179 -9.29 3.71 12.24
CA ILE A 179 -8.50 4.64 13.06
C ILE A 179 -8.09 5.85 12.23
N LEU A 180 -7.56 5.65 11.01
CA LEU A 180 -7.15 6.74 10.11
C LEU A 180 -8.31 7.68 9.79
N SER A 181 -9.50 7.13 9.58
CA SER A 181 -10.71 7.93 9.28
C SER A 181 -11.23 8.74 10.48
N ASN A 182 -10.88 8.34 11.70
CA ASN A 182 -11.32 9.00 12.94
C ASN A 182 -10.14 9.58 13.74
N PHE A 183 -8.97 9.70 13.13
CA PHE A 183 -7.71 9.85 13.86
C PHE A 183 -7.68 11.06 14.79
N LEU A 184 -8.11 12.23 14.29
CA LEU A 184 -8.15 13.46 15.09
C LEU A 184 -9.40 13.59 15.96
N HIS A 185 -10.37 12.69 15.78
CA HIS A 185 -11.57 12.62 16.63
C HIS A 185 -11.30 11.82 17.91
N ILE A 186 -10.38 10.86 17.88
CA ILE A 186 -10.01 10.05 19.05
C ILE A 186 -9.32 10.95 20.08
N SER A 187 -10.01 11.17 21.20
CA SER A 187 -9.52 12.01 22.32
C SER A 187 -9.32 11.23 23.62
N SER A 188 -9.75 9.98 23.69
CA SER A 188 -9.67 9.14 24.89
C SER A 188 -9.57 7.65 24.54
N LEU A 189 -9.12 6.86 25.51
CA LEU A 189 -9.06 5.41 25.42
C LEU A 189 -10.44 4.79 25.17
N GLU A 190 -11.47 5.26 25.88
CA GLU A 190 -12.85 4.78 25.75
C GLU A 190 -13.44 4.96 24.35
N MET A 191 -13.11 6.09 23.70
CA MET A 191 -13.55 6.36 22.33
C MET A 191 -12.88 5.41 21.34
N LEU A 192 -11.57 5.17 21.53
CA LEU A 192 -10.84 4.18 20.74
C LEU A 192 -11.41 2.77 20.96
N GLN A 193 -11.73 2.40 22.21
CA GLN A 193 -12.34 1.12 22.56
C GLN A 193 -13.66 0.92 21.85
N THR A 194 -14.53 1.93 21.90
CA THR A 194 -15.86 1.90 21.26
C THR A 194 -15.72 1.71 19.75
N LEU A 195 -14.75 2.41 19.14
CA LEU A 195 -14.45 2.32 17.72
C LEU A 195 -13.93 0.93 17.31
N LEU A 196 -13.10 0.31 18.17
CA LEU A 196 -12.50 -1.01 17.90
C LEU A 196 -13.35 -2.19 18.36
N LYS A 197 -14.37 -1.99 19.22
CA LYS A 197 -15.25 -3.03 19.75
C LYS A 197 -15.87 -3.91 18.66
N ARG A 198 -16.23 -3.31 17.53
CA ARG A 198 -16.81 -4.01 16.36
C ARG A 198 -15.88 -5.01 15.67
N TYR A 199 -14.57 -4.92 15.93
CA TYR A 199 -13.56 -5.82 15.36
C TYR A 199 -13.16 -6.95 16.30
N HIS A 200 -13.68 -6.98 17.54
CA HIS A 200 -13.33 -7.98 18.56
C HIS A 200 -11.80 -8.18 18.67
N TRP A 201 -11.06 -7.08 18.74
CA TRP A 201 -9.61 -7.12 18.74
C TRP A 201 -9.08 -7.73 20.04
N ALA A 202 -8.50 -8.93 19.94
CA ALA A 202 -8.10 -9.76 21.08
C ALA A 202 -7.01 -9.14 21.98
N PHE A 203 -6.22 -8.21 21.43
CA PHE A 203 -5.07 -7.60 22.12
C PHE A 203 -5.41 -6.25 22.75
N TRP A 204 -6.69 -5.95 22.97
CA TRP A 204 -7.11 -4.69 23.55
C TRP A 204 -6.53 -4.47 24.95
N ASP A 205 -6.57 -5.50 25.79
CA ASP A 205 -6.17 -5.39 27.20
C ASP A 205 -4.66 -5.19 27.35
N THR A 206 -3.85 -5.72 26.43
CA THR A 206 -2.38 -5.62 26.45
C THR A 206 -1.86 -4.43 25.64
N GLN A 207 -2.46 -4.13 24.48
CA GLN A 207 -1.93 -3.16 23.50
C GLN A 207 -2.80 -1.91 23.33
N GLY A 208 -4.00 -1.88 23.90
CA GLY A 208 -4.97 -0.79 23.71
C GLY A 208 -4.46 0.56 24.20
N GLN A 209 -3.80 0.59 25.36
CA GLN A 209 -3.21 1.81 25.91
C GLN A 209 -2.09 2.35 25.02
N HIS A 210 -1.15 1.49 24.59
CA HIS A 210 -0.05 1.88 23.71
C HIS A 210 -0.54 2.44 22.37
N LEU A 211 -1.58 1.85 21.80
CA LEU A 211 -2.22 2.38 20.59
C LEU A 211 -2.84 3.77 20.84
N CYS A 212 -3.52 3.95 21.96
CA CYS A 212 -4.12 5.23 22.33
C CYS A 212 -3.05 6.32 22.50
N ASP A 213 -1.96 6.02 23.21
CA ASP A 213 -0.86 6.96 23.43
C ASP A 213 -0.18 7.36 22.12
N LEU A 214 0.03 6.41 21.20
CA LEU A 214 0.53 6.66 19.85
C LEU A 214 -0.39 7.61 19.06
N ILE A 215 -1.70 7.38 19.12
CA ILE A 215 -2.68 8.21 18.41
C ILE A 215 -2.72 9.63 19.00
N LEU A 216 -2.82 9.75 20.33
CA LEU A 216 -2.93 11.03 21.01
C LEU A 216 -1.67 11.88 20.84
N SER A 217 -0.49 11.28 21.01
CA SER A 217 0.79 11.98 20.80
C SER A 217 0.92 12.52 19.36
N GLN A 218 0.58 11.70 18.36
CA GLN A 218 0.65 12.11 16.97
C GLN A 218 -0.45 13.13 16.59
N ALA A 219 -1.63 13.03 17.21
CA ALA A 219 -2.72 13.99 17.03
C ALA A 219 -2.33 15.39 17.55
N ILE A 220 -1.62 15.45 18.69
CA ILE A 220 -1.07 16.71 19.23
C ILE A 220 -0.11 17.36 18.23
N VAL A 221 0.86 16.59 17.72
CA VAL A 221 1.84 17.08 16.72
C VAL A 221 1.14 17.64 15.47
N ILE A 222 0.10 16.96 14.99
CA ILE A 222 -0.68 17.40 13.83
C ILE A 222 -1.43 18.71 14.14
N ARG A 223 -2.14 18.77 15.27
CA ARG A 223 -2.90 19.98 15.69
C ARG A 223 -1.97 21.19 15.85
N GLU A 224 -0.81 21.01 16.45
CA GLU A 224 0.19 22.08 16.57
C GLU A 224 0.72 22.53 15.20
N SER A 225 1.05 21.58 14.32
CA SER A 225 1.51 21.89 12.97
C SER A 225 0.49 22.72 12.19
N ARG A 226 -0.80 22.35 12.28
CA ARG A 226 -1.91 23.10 11.68
C ARG A 226 -2.05 24.51 12.27
N ARG A 227 -2.00 24.64 13.59
CA ARG A 227 -2.06 25.95 14.27
C ARG A 227 -0.92 26.87 13.81
N ARG A 228 0.31 26.35 13.74
CA ARG A 228 1.48 27.10 13.24
C ARG A 228 1.29 27.54 11.77
N GLN A 229 0.80 26.65 10.92
CA GLN A 229 0.53 26.98 9.51
C GLN A 229 -0.56 28.05 9.36
N GLN A 230 -1.63 27.99 10.14
CA GLN A 230 -2.69 29.00 10.12
C GLN A 230 -2.18 30.38 10.54
N LEU A 231 -1.35 30.46 11.59
CA LEU A 231 -0.73 31.72 12.03
C LEU A 231 0.19 32.31 10.95
N LEU A 232 0.99 31.47 10.27
CA LEU A 232 1.85 31.90 9.17
C LEU A 232 1.04 32.39 7.97
N GLN A 233 -0.08 31.74 7.66
CA GLN A 233 -0.98 32.18 6.59
C GLN A 233 -1.67 33.51 6.93
N LYS A 234 -2.09 33.70 8.18
CA LYS A 234 -2.69 34.96 8.66
C LYS A 234 -1.72 36.14 8.50
N ARG A 235 -0.48 36.00 9.01
CA ARG A 235 0.57 37.03 8.86
C ARG A 235 0.89 37.37 7.41
N ARG A 236 0.84 36.39 6.51
CA ARG A 236 1.06 36.60 5.06
C ARG A 236 -0.09 37.33 4.37
N ARG A 237 -1.31 37.28 4.91
CA ARG A 237 -2.45 38.04 4.39
C ARG A 237 -2.35 39.49 4.86
N GLU A 238 -2.13 39.69 6.15
CA GLU A 238 -1.94 41.01 6.77
C GLU A 238 -0.79 41.79 6.10
N ALA A 239 0.36 41.14 5.83
CA ALA A 239 1.49 41.79 5.16
C ALA A 239 1.21 42.19 3.69
N LYS A 240 0.26 41.51 3.03
CA LYS A 240 -0.14 41.86 1.65
C LYS A 240 -1.17 42.97 1.61
N GLU A 241 -2.02 43.05 2.62
CA GLU A 241 -2.98 44.14 2.78
C GLU A 241 -2.25 45.44 3.10
N SER A 242 -1.23 45.42 3.97
CA SER A 242 -0.45 46.62 4.29
C SER A 242 0.35 47.20 3.10
N GLU A 243 0.70 46.38 2.09
CA GLU A 243 1.44 46.84 0.91
C GLU A 243 0.51 47.44 -0.17
N ALA A 244 -0.80 47.16 -0.10
CA ALA A 244 -1.77 47.66 -1.07
C ALA A 244 -2.26 49.08 -0.75
N ASP A 245 -2.20 49.51 0.51
CA ASP A 245 -2.70 50.83 0.95
C ASP A 245 -1.68 51.97 0.77
N GLU A 246 -0.42 51.69 0.45
CA GLU A 246 0.64 52.70 0.28
C GLU A 246 0.70 53.31 -1.15
N TYR A 247 -0.25 52.97 -2.04
CA TYR A 247 -0.27 53.44 -3.44
C TYR A 247 -1.64 53.95 -3.89
N SER A 248 -2.26 54.85 -3.12
CA SER A 248 -3.56 55.46 -3.49
C SER A 248 -3.64 56.99 -3.37
N GLU A 249 -2.55 57.73 -3.21
CA GLU A 249 -2.57 59.19 -3.38
C GLU A 249 -1.32 59.67 -4.14
N ASP A 250 -1.45 59.74 -5.47
CA ASP A 250 -1.18 60.97 -6.24
C ASP A 250 -1.49 60.72 -7.71
N SER A 251 -2.77 60.86 -8.06
CA SER A 251 -3.18 61.16 -9.43
C SER A 251 -2.86 62.63 -9.69
N ILE A 252 -1.58 62.94 -9.88
CA ILE A 252 -1.17 64.19 -10.50
C ILE A 252 -1.57 64.09 -11.97
N SER A 253 -2.65 64.81 -12.28
CA SER A 253 -3.00 65.21 -13.62
C SER A 253 -1.90 66.13 -14.13
N GLU A 254 -1.14 65.69 -15.14
CA GLU A 254 -0.39 66.62 -15.97
C GLU A 254 -0.53 66.23 -17.44
N SER A 255 -1.32 67.06 -18.13
CA SER A 255 -1.11 67.32 -19.54
C SER A 255 0.30 67.86 -19.71
N GLU A 256 1.05 67.40 -20.72
CA GLU A 256 1.74 68.24 -21.70
C GLU A 256 2.83 67.44 -22.42
N LEU A 257 2.63 67.35 -23.73
CA LEU A 257 3.51 66.79 -24.74
C LEU A 257 4.82 67.58 -24.78
N LEU A 258 5.99 66.94 -24.69
CA LEU A 258 7.13 67.29 -25.56
C LEU A 258 8.14 66.12 -25.69
N PRO A 259 8.77 65.97 -26.87
CA PRO A 259 9.79 64.95 -27.15
C PRO A 259 11.20 65.49 -26.89
N LEU A 260 12.17 64.60 -26.63
CA LEU A 260 13.61 64.61 -27.01
C LEU A 260 14.41 63.71 -26.02
N PRO A 261 15.70 63.39 -26.24
CA PRO A 261 16.33 62.82 -27.42
C PRO A 261 17.20 61.57 -27.09
N LYS A 262 17.57 60.81 -28.12
CA LYS A 262 18.66 59.81 -28.10
C LYS A 262 19.98 60.42 -27.61
N ARG A 263 20.67 59.78 -26.66
CA ARG A 263 22.15 59.64 -26.60
C ARG A 263 22.54 58.65 -25.48
N VAL A 264 23.16 57.52 -25.82
CA VAL A 264 24.60 57.22 -26.03
C VAL A 264 25.19 56.51 -24.82
N ALA A 265 25.76 55.34 -25.11
CA ALA A 265 26.46 54.46 -24.20
C ALA A 265 27.80 55.05 -23.75
N LEU A 266 28.11 54.93 -22.46
CA LEU A 266 29.47 54.97 -21.90
C LEU A 266 29.52 54.11 -20.62
N GLN A 267 30.30 53.05 -20.65
CA GLN A 267 31.01 52.49 -19.49
C GLN A 267 32.31 53.30 -19.26
N PRO A 268 33.18 53.02 -18.26
CA PRO A 268 33.00 52.41 -16.93
C PRO A 268 33.57 53.32 -15.82
N SER A 269 33.27 53.07 -14.55
CA SER A 269 34.12 53.57 -13.46
C SER A 269 34.08 52.66 -12.23
N SER A 270 35.24 52.55 -11.61
CA SER A 270 35.70 51.53 -10.70
C SER A 270 35.64 51.94 -9.22
N ARG A 271 35.18 51.00 -8.36
CA ARG A 271 35.46 50.82 -6.91
C ARG A 271 34.85 51.89 -5.95
N PRO A 272 34.46 51.54 -4.70
CA PRO A 272 35.22 50.72 -3.75
C PRO A 272 34.44 49.63 -2.97
N ASN A 273 35.24 48.75 -2.36
CA ASN A 273 34.83 47.64 -1.50
C ASN A 273 33.89 48.08 -0.38
N THR A 274 32.71 47.48 -0.29
CA THR A 274 31.90 47.45 0.92
C THR A 274 31.57 46.00 1.24
N LEU A 275 32.10 45.54 2.37
CA LEU A 275 31.89 44.21 2.92
C LEU A 275 30.40 43.97 3.15
N THR A 276 29.80 43.14 2.31
CA THR A 276 28.44 42.60 2.49
C THR A 276 28.55 41.18 3.08
N PRO A 277 27.68 40.78 4.03
CA PRO A 277 27.68 39.43 4.56
C PRO A 277 27.29 38.44 3.45
N GLN A 278 28.11 37.40 3.26
CA GLN A 278 27.83 36.30 2.33
C GLN A 278 26.49 35.63 2.65
N LEU A 279 25.49 35.90 1.81
CA LEU A 279 24.33 35.04 1.64
C LEU A 279 24.76 33.84 0.79
N ASN A 280 24.85 32.67 1.43
CA ASN A 280 25.10 31.39 0.77
C ASN A 280 24.13 31.19 -0.41
N PRO A 281 24.62 30.94 -1.64
CA PRO A 281 23.76 30.63 -2.76
C PRO A 281 23.04 29.29 -2.53
N ARG A 282 21.71 29.34 -2.65
CA ARG A 282 20.82 28.18 -2.58
C ARG A 282 21.25 27.13 -3.62
N PRO A 283 21.49 25.86 -3.24
CA PRO A 283 21.95 24.85 -4.19
C PRO A 283 20.89 24.59 -5.26
N LYS A 284 21.30 24.65 -6.54
CA LYS A 284 20.49 24.27 -7.69
C LYS A 284 20.06 22.80 -7.56
N PRO A 285 18.82 22.44 -7.94
CA PRO A 285 18.34 21.07 -7.86
C PRO A 285 19.19 20.17 -8.77
N ARG A 286 19.84 19.15 -8.18
CA ARG A 286 20.55 18.13 -8.94
C ARG A 286 19.56 17.39 -9.87
N PRO A 287 19.94 17.12 -11.12
CA PRO A 287 19.15 16.27 -12.00
C PRO A 287 19.04 14.88 -11.37
N ARG A 288 17.80 14.40 -11.30
CA ARG A 288 17.42 13.10 -10.74
C ARG A 288 18.14 12.01 -11.55
N ALA A 289 19.09 11.32 -10.93
CA ALA A 289 19.74 10.16 -11.55
C ALA A 289 18.66 9.15 -11.93
N LYS A 290 18.66 8.73 -13.21
CA LYS A 290 17.80 7.66 -13.69
C LYS A 290 18.10 6.41 -12.85
N ALA A 291 17.07 5.81 -12.27
CA ALA A 291 17.18 4.57 -11.53
C ALA A 291 17.81 3.51 -12.43
N LYS A 292 18.90 2.88 -11.97
CA LYS A 292 19.46 1.70 -12.63
C LYS A 292 18.38 0.60 -12.69
N PRO A 293 18.26 -0.12 -13.82
CA PRO A 293 17.39 -1.28 -13.89
C PRO A 293 17.77 -2.31 -12.82
N LEU A 294 16.76 -2.92 -12.19
CA LEU A 294 16.91 -4.07 -11.30
C LEU A 294 17.40 -5.28 -12.12
N GLU A 295 18.71 -5.38 -12.36
CA GLU A 295 19.34 -6.56 -12.96
C GLU A 295 19.41 -7.75 -11.98
N ALA A 296 19.42 -7.48 -10.66
CA ALA A 296 19.66 -8.51 -9.64
C ALA A 296 18.53 -9.55 -9.44
N MET A 297 17.38 -9.44 -10.13
CA MET A 297 16.27 -10.38 -9.98
C MET A 297 16.24 -11.46 -11.08
N TRP A 298 16.95 -11.26 -12.19
CA TRP A 298 16.99 -12.21 -13.31
C TRP A 298 17.99 -13.34 -13.04
N ASP A 299 19.12 -13.06 -12.39
CA ASP A 299 20.15 -14.06 -12.08
C ASP A 299 19.65 -15.19 -11.15
N VAL A 300 18.65 -14.92 -10.30
CA VAL A 300 18.03 -15.94 -9.45
C VAL A 300 17.12 -16.85 -10.27
N LEU A 301 16.36 -16.30 -11.23
CA LEU A 301 15.43 -17.07 -12.07
C LEU A 301 16.13 -17.96 -13.09
N ASP A 302 17.25 -17.52 -13.66
CA ASP A 302 18.03 -18.34 -14.60
C ASP A 302 18.66 -19.58 -13.93
N SER A 303 19.00 -19.48 -12.63
CA SER A 303 19.51 -20.61 -11.85
C SER A 303 18.47 -21.73 -11.65
N TYR A 304 17.17 -21.41 -11.66
CA TYR A 304 16.08 -22.40 -11.57
C TYR A 304 15.75 -23.04 -12.93
N SER A 305 16.00 -22.38 -14.07
CA SER A 305 15.69 -22.95 -15.39
C SER A 305 16.61 -24.13 -15.76
N ALA A 306 17.88 -24.09 -15.31
CA ALA A 306 18.89 -25.08 -15.65
C ALA A 306 18.63 -26.47 -15.02
N GLN A 307 17.82 -26.56 -13.96
CA GLN A 307 17.53 -27.83 -13.27
C GLN A 307 16.25 -28.53 -13.77
N CYS A 308 15.50 -27.91 -14.68
CA CYS A 308 14.25 -28.45 -15.21
C CYS A 308 14.06 -28.04 -16.69
N PRO A 309 14.80 -28.67 -17.64
CA PRO A 309 14.86 -28.25 -19.05
C PRO A 309 13.54 -28.37 -19.85
N ASN A 310 12.46 -28.83 -19.23
CA ASN A 310 11.15 -29.02 -19.84
C ASN A 310 10.05 -28.08 -19.29
N LEU A 311 10.43 -26.95 -18.66
CA LEU A 311 9.51 -25.92 -18.13
C LEU A 311 9.01 -24.96 -19.21
#